data_AF-A0A523QCU3-F1
#
_entry.id   AF-A0A523QCU3-F1
#
_cell.length_a   1.000
_cell.length_b   1.000
_cell.length_c   1.000
_cell.angle_alpha   90.00
_cell.angle_beta   90.00
_cell.angle_gamma   90.00
#
_symmetry.space_group_name_H-M   'P 1'
#
loop_
_entity.id
_entity.type
_entity.pdbx_description
1 polymer ?
#
loop_
_entity_poly.entity_id
_entity_poly.type
_entity_poly.pdbx_seq_one_letter_code
_entity_poly.pdbx_strand_id
1 'polypeptide(L)'
;MDKQGIGYIADMLVFALLISFASLLLVGASPIDPKIESTRYAASFAQSTLLALQHSTADEFGGFEYQLDTLSFEPNVPVLKGSTKRNLRHKALTQLLVEDALFNLHIEAEGVGLEPPGPSWGMKSELREFLKKVLDKLIGGRFGYRLIVRTLPLDLGFVRVHFESEIKNFDEGAQRKLCSETIVATLPISQEELTQRIQKVLDTTLELEPDIAVEITLELWSS
;
A
#
# COMPACT_ATOMS: atom_id res chain seq x y z
N MET A 1 3.47 27.44 -60.05
CA MET A 1 4.93 27.45 -59.81
C MET A 1 5.21 26.38 -58.75
N ASP A 2 4.79 25.13 -58.99
CA ASP A 2 4.40 24.21 -57.89
C ASP A 2 5.02 22.82 -57.99
N LYS A 3 6.03 22.62 -58.84
CA LYS A 3 6.72 21.32 -58.99
C LYS A 3 7.90 21.14 -58.03
N GLN A 4 8.42 22.22 -57.45
CA GLN A 4 9.56 22.17 -56.51
C GLN A 4 9.17 21.84 -55.06
N GLY A 5 7.92 22.10 -54.65
CA GLY A 5 7.46 21.84 -53.28
C GLY A 5 7.18 20.36 -52.98
N ILE A 6 6.70 19.60 -53.97
CA ILE A 6 6.30 18.20 -53.79
C ILE A 6 7.51 17.28 -53.60
N GLY A 7 8.59 17.52 -54.34
CA GLY A 7 9.85 16.75 -54.20
C GLY A 7 10.48 16.92 -52.82
N TYR A 8 10.49 18.15 -52.30
CA TYR A 8 11.03 18.45 -50.97
C TYR A 8 10.23 17.78 -49.84
N ILE A 9 8.89 17.72 -49.97
CA ILE A 9 8.02 17.03 -49.00
C ILE A 9 8.26 15.52 -49.03
N ALA A 10 8.41 14.93 -50.21
CA ALA A 10 8.70 13.51 -50.36
C ALA A 10 10.06 13.15 -49.74
N ASP A 11 11.09 13.96 -49.99
CA ASP A 11 12.42 13.77 -49.40
C ASP A 11 12.38 13.90 -47.88
N MET A 12 11.68 14.90 -47.33
CA MET A 12 11.52 15.04 -45.88
C MET A 12 10.78 13.86 -45.25
N LEU A 13 9.76 13.32 -45.91
CA LEU A 13 9.05 12.12 -45.44
C LEU A 13 9.98 10.90 -45.43
N VAL A 14 10.77 10.70 -46.49
CA VAL A 14 11.74 9.60 -46.55
C VAL A 14 12.80 9.75 -45.45
N PHE A 15 13.32 10.97 -45.23
CA PHE A 15 14.26 11.24 -44.15
C PHE A 15 13.65 10.98 -42.77
N ALA A 16 12.43 11.45 -42.50
CA ALA A 16 11.75 11.19 -41.24
C ALA A 16 11.51 9.70 -41.01
N LEU A 17 11.22 8.95 -42.07
CA LEU A 17 10.99 7.50 -42.03
C LEU A 17 12.30 6.74 -41.79
N LEU A 18 13.40 7.16 -42.42
CA LEU A 18 14.74 6.62 -42.17
C LEU A 18 15.22 6.92 -40.74
N ILE A 19 14.98 8.13 -40.22
CA ILE A 19 15.30 8.50 -38.83
C ILE A 19 14.47 7.64 -37.87
N SER A 20 13.19 7.47 -38.14
CA SER A 20 12.30 6.63 -37.32
C SER A 20 12.76 5.17 -37.34
N PHE A 21 13.13 4.64 -38.50
CA PHE A 21 13.63 3.28 -38.66
C PHE A 21 14.99 3.07 -37.98
N ALA A 22 15.92 4.02 -38.12
CA ALA A 22 17.21 3.99 -37.43
C ALA A 22 17.04 4.06 -35.91
N SER A 23 16.10 4.86 -35.43
CA SER A 23 15.74 4.93 -34.01
C SER A 23 15.15 3.61 -33.51
N LEU A 24 14.29 2.97 -34.31
CA LEU A 24 13.73 1.65 -34.02
C LEU A 24 14.81 0.56 -33.94
N LEU A 25 15.78 0.59 -34.87
CA LEU A 25 16.91 -0.32 -34.87
C LEU A 25 17.85 -0.09 -33.68
N LEU A 26 18.06 1.16 -33.25
CA LEU A 26 18.81 1.48 -32.04
C LEU A 26 18.13 0.96 -30.77
N VAL A 27 16.80 1.04 -30.71
CA VAL A 27 16.01 0.43 -29.61
C VAL A 27 16.12 -1.10 -29.65
N GLY A 28 16.01 -1.72 -30.84
CA GLY A 28 16.13 -3.17 -31.00
C GLY A 28 17.55 -3.74 -30.84
N ALA A 29 18.58 -2.92 -31.06
CA ALA A 29 19.99 -3.30 -30.90
C ALA A 29 20.52 -3.06 -29.47
N SER A 30 19.72 -2.43 -28.60
CA SER A 30 20.04 -2.30 -27.19
C SER A 30 19.98 -3.70 -26.54
N PRO A 31 21.08 -4.23 -25.98
CA PRO A 31 21.14 -5.58 -25.43
C PRO A 31 20.50 -5.65 -24.03
N ILE A 32 19.45 -4.86 -23.79
CA ILE A 32 18.72 -4.89 -22.53
C ILE A 32 17.77 -6.07 -22.61
N ASP A 33 18.01 -7.09 -21.78
CA ASP A 33 17.09 -8.21 -21.63
C ASP A 33 15.70 -7.64 -21.31
N PRO A 34 14.65 -7.96 -22.09
CA PRO A 34 13.30 -7.46 -21.86
C PRO A 34 12.79 -7.77 -20.45
N LYS A 35 13.31 -8.82 -19.80
CA LYS A 35 13.04 -9.09 -18.38
C LYS A 35 13.62 -8.01 -17.48
N ILE A 36 14.85 -7.56 -17.73
CA ILE A 36 15.49 -6.49 -16.95
C ILE A 36 14.72 -5.18 -17.12
N GLU A 37 14.29 -4.84 -18.34
CA GLU A 37 13.47 -3.66 -18.59
C GLU A 37 12.12 -3.74 -17.86
N SER A 38 11.45 -4.89 -17.91
CA SER A 38 10.18 -5.11 -17.20
C SER A 38 10.32 -4.99 -15.67
N THR A 39 11.42 -5.50 -15.10
CA THR A 39 11.67 -5.41 -13.65
C THR A 39 12.00 -3.98 -13.21
N ARG A 40 12.79 -3.24 -13.99
CA ARG A 40 13.08 -1.82 -13.69
C ARG A 40 11.83 -0.97 -13.78
N TYR A 41 11.02 -1.19 -14.82
CA TYR A 41 9.74 -0.51 -14.96
C TYR A 41 8.81 -0.82 -13.77
N ALA A 42 8.70 -2.09 -13.38
CA ALA A 42 7.89 -2.50 -12.22
C ALA A 42 8.40 -1.86 -10.91
N ALA A 43 9.71 -1.81 -10.68
CA ALA A 43 10.29 -1.16 -9.51
C ALA A 43 9.97 0.35 -9.46
N SER A 44 10.21 1.08 -10.57
CA SER A 44 9.86 2.51 -10.64
C SER A 44 8.36 2.77 -10.49
N PHE A 45 7.52 1.88 -11.03
CA PHE A 45 6.07 1.95 -10.87
C PHE A 45 5.64 1.73 -9.42
N ALA A 46 6.20 0.70 -8.76
CA ALA A 46 5.93 0.40 -7.35
C ALA A 46 6.32 1.57 -6.44
N GLN A 47 7.52 2.14 -6.64
CA GLN A 47 7.97 3.30 -5.87
C GLN A 47 7.07 4.52 -6.10
N SER A 48 6.68 4.79 -7.34
CA SER A 48 5.76 5.90 -7.67
C SER A 48 4.39 5.69 -7.02
N THR A 49 3.92 4.44 -6.96
CA THR A 49 2.64 4.09 -6.31
C THR A 49 2.72 4.28 -4.81
N LEU A 50 3.80 3.84 -4.16
CA LEU A 50 4.01 4.06 -2.72
C LEU A 50 4.06 5.56 -2.38
N LEU A 51 4.73 6.37 -3.19
CA LEU A 51 4.74 7.83 -3.05
C LEU A 51 3.34 8.44 -3.24
N ALA A 52 2.58 7.94 -4.23
CA ALA A 52 1.20 8.39 -4.41
C ALA A 52 0.33 8.06 -3.19
N LEU A 53 0.47 6.87 -2.59
CA LEU A 53 -0.24 6.51 -1.35
C LEU A 53 0.15 7.40 -0.17
N GLN A 54 1.40 7.87 -0.10
CA GLN A 54 1.86 8.80 0.95
C GLN A 54 1.22 10.18 0.82
N HIS A 55 1.00 10.67 -0.40
CA HIS A 55 0.59 12.04 -0.64
C HIS A 55 -0.89 12.21 -1.00
N SER A 56 -1.59 11.15 -1.41
CA SER A 56 -3.01 11.18 -1.73
C SER A 56 -3.88 10.98 -0.50
N THR A 57 -5.02 11.67 -0.51
CA THR A 57 -6.06 11.53 0.51
C THR A 57 -7.17 10.58 0.06
N ALA A 58 -7.97 10.07 1.01
CA ALA A 58 -9.11 9.22 0.68
C ALA A 58 -10.17 9.94 -0.19
N ASP A 59 -10.29 11.26 -0.08
CA ASP A 59 -11.25 12.07 -0.85
C ASP A 59 -11.03 11.98 -2.37
N GLU A 60 -9.76 11.90 -2.81
CA GLU A 60 -9.38 11.71 -4.23
C GLU A 60 -9.92 10.39 -4.83
N PHE A 61 -10.35 9.46 -3.97
CA PHE A 61 -10.86 8.14 -4.34
C PHE A 61 -12.33 7.94 -3.96
N GLY A 62 -13.08 9.03 -3.78
CA GLY A 62 -14.51 8.99 -3.44
C GLY A 62 -14.80 9.07 -1.94
N GLY A 63 -13.74 9.19 -1.13
CA GLY A 63 -13.85 9.34 0.32
C GLY A 63 -14.08 8.04 1.07
N PHE A 64 -13.72 8.03 2.35
CA PHE A 64 -14.06 6.96 3.28
C PHE A 64 -14.76 7.54 4.52
N GLU A 65 -15.93 7.01 4.84
CA GLU A 65 -16.72 7.36 6.02
C GLU A 65 -17.33 6.09 6.59
N TYR A 66 -17.29 5.93 7.91
CA TYR A 66 -17.90 4.77 8.57
C TYR A 66 -18.67 5.21 9.82
N GLN A 67 -19.67 4.43 10.20
CA GLN A 67 -20.40 4.60 11.45
C GLN A 67 -19.88 3.57 12.46
N LEU A 68 -19.42 4.06 13.61
CA LEU A 68 -19.20 3.19 14.76
C LEU A 68 -20.58 2.85 15.34
N ASP A 69 -21.08 1.67 15.01
CA ASP A 69 -22.23 1.13 15.73
C ASP A 69 -21.82 0.88 17.19
N THR A 70 -22.72 1.23 18.11
CA THR A 70 -22.50 1.36 19.57
C THR A 70 -22.07 0.07 20.29
N LEU A 71 -21.79 -1.01 19.56
CA LEU A 71 -21.51 -2.33 20.10
C LEU A 71 -20.02 -2.73 20.07
N SER A 72 -19.11 -1.91 19.52
CA SER A 72 -17.74 -2.40 19.24
C SER A 72 -16.55 -1.59 19.78
N PHE A 73 -16.72 -0.45 20.45
CA PHE A 73 -15.57 0.25 21.06
C PHE A 73 -15.99 1.20 22.20
N GLU A 74 -15.71 0.82 23.45
CA GLU A 74 -15.57 1.75 24.57
C GLU A 74 -14.09 1.74 25.04
N PRO A 75 -13.27 2.74 24.70
CA PRO A 75 -12.34 3.31 25.65
C PRO A 75 -13.11 4.36 26.46
N ASN A 76 -12.91 4.41 27.78
CA ASN A 76 -13.56 5.30 28.76
C ASN A 76 -13.53 6.80 28.36
N VAL A 77 -14.34 7.20 27.39
CA VAL A 77 -14.65 8.58 27.05
C VAL A 77 -16.16 8.70 27.19
N PRO A 78 -16.70 9.70 27.92
CA PRO A 78 -18.12 9.81 28.18
C PRO A 78 -18.90 9.81 26.86
N VAL A 79 -19.68 8.76 26.63
CA VAL A 79 -20.46 8.52 25.41
C VAL A 79 -21.57 9.57 25.32
N LEU A 80 -21.37 10.59 24.48
CA LEU A 80 -22.48 11.36 23.93
C LEU A 80 -23.27 10.43 23.01
N LYS A 81 -24.49 10.06 23.43
CA LYS A 81 -25.47 9.30 22.64
C LYS A 81 -25.65 9.93 21.26
N GLY A 82 -25.04 9.33 20.25
CA GLY A 82 -25.23 9.63 18.84
C GLY A 82 -24.27 8.78 18.02
N SER A 83 -24.78 8.00 17.06
CA SER A 83 -23.97 7.28 16.08
C SER A 83 -23.05 8.29 15.37
N THR A 84 -21.80 8.38 15.83
CA THR A 84 -20.89 9.42 15.36
C THR A 84 -20.28 8.92 14.06
N LYS A 85 -20.82 9.40 12.94
CA LYS A 85 -20.26 9.13 11.61
C LYS A 85 -18.86 9.74 11.55
N ARG A 86 -17.83 8.89 11.47
CA ARG A 86 -16.45 9.34 11.40
C ARG A 86 -16.08 9.56 9.93
N ASN A 87 -15.83 10.81 9.56
CA ASN A 87 -15.40 11.18 8.22
C ASN A 87 -13.86 11.12 8.15
N LEU A 88 -13.33 10.22 7.33
CA LEU A 88 -11.88 10.02 7.14
C LEU A 88 -11.39 10.46 5.76
N ARG A 89 -12.20 11.22 5.01
CA ARG A 89 -11.86 11.66 3.64
C ARG A 89 -10.54 12.41 3.54
N HIS A 90 -10.23 13.20 4.56
CA HIS A 90 -9.03 14.04 4.62
C HIS A 90 -7.75 13.28 5.02
N LYS A 91 -7.86 12.02 5.46
CA LYS A 91 -6.68 11.24 5.86
C LYS A 91 -5.90 10.78 4.63
N ALA A 92 -4.58 10.74 4.77
CA ALA A 92 -3.70 10.15 3.77
C ALA A 92 -3.97 8.64 3.67
N LEU A 93 -3.84 8.06 2.48
CA LEU A 93 -4.05 6.62 2.27
C LEU A 93 -3.08 5.78 3.10
N THR A 94 -1.84 6.24 3.27
CA THR A 94 -0.87 5.61 4.18
C THR A 94 -1.33 5.60 5.63
N GLN A 95 -1.96 6.66 6.14
CA GLN A 95 -2.51 6.67 7.50
C GLN A 95 -3.62 5.62 7.64
N LEU A 96 -4.48 5.49 6.63
CA LEU A 96 -5.53 4.48 6.60
C LEU A 96 -4.98 3.05 6.54
N LEU A 97 -3.88 2.83 5.81
CA LEU A 97 -3.16 1.56 5.75
C LEU A 97 -2.56 1.18 7.11
N VAL A 98 -1.96 2.16 7.81
CA VAL A 98 -1.44 1.93 9.16
C VAL A 98 -2.58 1.65 10.14
N GLU A 99 -3.71 2.38 10.04
CA GLU A 99 -4.90 2.10 10.84
C GLU A 99 -5.42 0.68 10.64
N ASP A 100 -5.50 0.20 9.39
CA ASP A 100 -5.88 -1.19 9.08
C ASP A 100 -4.93 -2.22 9.72
N ALA A 101 -3.61 -1.98 9.65
CA ALA A 101 -2.62 -2.83 10.32
C ALA A 101 -2.78 -2.83 11.85
N LEU A 102 -3.10 -1.68 12.46
CA LEU A 102 -3.33 -1.58 13.90
C LEU A 102 -4.56 -2.35 14.40
N PHE A 103 -5.48 -2.73 13.51
CA PHE A 103 -6.58 -3.64 13.82
C PHE A 103 -6.22 -5.12 13.66
N ASN A 104 -5.00 -5.43 13.23
CA ASN A 104 -4.51 -6.78 13.04
C ASN A 104 -3.21 -6.98 13.82
N LEU A 105 -3.38 -7.04 15.14
CA LEU A 105 -2.34 -7.41 16.09
C LEU A 105 -1.90 -8.86 15.82
N HIS A 106 -0.63 -9.16 15.99
CA HIS A 106 -0.06 -10.50 15.99
C HIS A 106 0.83 -10.63 17.21
N ILE A 107 0.61 -11.69 17.98
CA ILE A 107 1.37 -12.00 19.20
C ILE A 107 2.09 -13.31 18.95
N GLU A 108 3.39 -13.33 19.19
CA GLU A 108 4.23 -14.52 19.05
C GLU A 108 4.87 -14.80 20.40
N ALA A 109 4.63 -15.97 20.98
CA ALA A 109 5.26 -16.41 22.22
C ALA A 109 6.12 -17.64 21.94
N GLU A 110 7.41 -17.58 22.26
CA GLU A 110 8.36 -18.70 22.06
C GLU A 110 8.37 -19.29 20.63
N GLY A 111 8.12 -18.48 19.60
CA GLY A 111 8.06 -18.91 18.20
C GLY A 111 6.70 -19.45 17.75
N VAL A 112 5.69 -19.42 18.62
CA VAL A 112 4.31 -19.83 18.32
C VAL A 112 3.43 -18.59 18.20
N GLY A 113 2.78 -18.44 17.05
CA GLY A 113 1.78 -17.40 16.83
C GLY A 113 0.52 -17.67 17.65
N LEU A 114 0.11 -16.67 18.43
CA LEU A 114 -1.14 -16.63 19.17
C LEU A 114 -2.13 -15.76 18.41
N GLU A 115 -3.33 -16.28 18.14
CA GLU A 115 -4.40 -15.47 17.57
C GLU A 115 -4.87 -14.46 18.64
N PRO A 116 -4.91 -13.15 18.32
CA PRO A 116 -5.39 -12.17 19.27
C PRO A 116 -6.90 -12.31 19.47
N PRO A 117 -7.40 -12.17 20.71
CA PRO A 117 -8.81 -12.00 20.96
C PRO A 117 -9.21 -10.55 20.65
N GLY A 118 -10.00 -10.29 19.61
CA GLY A 118 -10.55 -8.94 19.43
C GLY A 118 -11.65 -8.77 18.37
N PRO A 119 -12.64 -7.87 18.59
CA PRO A 119 -14.00 -7.98 18.04
C PRO A 119 -14.34 -6.96 16.93
N SER A 120 -13.39 -6.26 16.31
CA SER A 120 -13.67 -5.16 15.37
C SER A 120 -13.77 -5.58 13.90
N TRP A 121 -14.46 -6.68 13.60
CA TRP A 121 -14.53 -7.25 12.25
C TRP A 121 -15.19 -6.32 11.21
N GLY A 122 -16.19 -5.52 11.61
CA GLY A 122 -16.96 -4.65 10.70
C GLY A 122 -16.19 -3.45 10.13
N MET A 123 -15.51 -2.68 10.99
CA MET A 123 -14.67 -1.55 10.53
C MET A 123 -13.49 -2.04 9.67
N LYS A 124 -12.91 -3.19 10.04
CA LYS A 124 -11.82 -3.84 9.30
C LYS A 124 -12.24 -4.22 7.89
N SER A 125 -13.45 -4.75 7.69
CA SER A 125 -13.90 -5.15 6.36
C SER A 125 -14.14 -3.97 5.42
N GLU A 126 -14.82 -2.91 5.88
CA GLU A 126 -15.15 -1.75 5.03
C GLU A 126 -13.89 -0.97 4.62
N LEU A 127 -12.97 -0.74 5.57
CA LEU A 127 -11.71 -0.05 5.30
C LEU A 127 -10.84 -0.85 4.33
N ARG A 128 -10.73 -2.17 4.54
CA ARG A 128 -9.95 -3.05 3.67
C ARG A 128 -10.54 -3.13 2.26
N GLU A 129 -11.86 -3.14 2.12
CA GLU A 129 -12.51 -3.09 0.80
C GLU A 129 -12.24 -1.77 0.08
N PHE A 130 -12.32 -0.64 0.79
CA PHE A 130 -11.96 0.67 0.25
C PHE A 130 -10.50 0.70 -0.22
N LEU A 131 -9.56 0.31 0.64
CA LEU A 131 -8.13 0.27 0.31
C LEU A 131 -7.84 -0.66 -0.87
N LYS A 132 -8.50 -1.82 -0.95
CA LYS A 132 -8.40 -2.72 -2.10
C LYS A 132 -8.89 -2.05 -3.38
N LYS A 133 -10.04 -1.35 -3.37
CA LYS A 133 -10.54 -0.61 -4.54
C LYS A 133 -9.57 0.47 -5.01
N VAL A 134 -8.92 1.17 -4.08
CA VAL A 134 -7.89 2.16 -4.40
C VAL A 134 -6.70 1.51 -5.08
N LEU A 135 -6.18 0.40 -4.54
CA LEU A 135 -5.06 -0.34 -5.13
C LEU A 135 -5.43 -0.95 -6.49
N ASP A 136 -6.65 -1.48 -6.64
CA ASP A 136 -7.19 -1.97 -7.91
C ASP A 136 -7.26 -0.86 -8.97
N LYS A 137 -7.56 0.38 -8.57
CA LYS A 137 -7.57 1.54 -9.48
C LYS A 137 -6.17 2.01 -9.85
N LEU A 138 -5.22 1.97 -8.91
CA LEU A 138 -3.85 2.45 -9.12
C LEU A 138 -2.99 1.44 -9.89
N ILE A 139 -3.11 0.16 -9.54
CA ILE A 139 -2.23 -0.92 -9.99
C ILE A 139 -2.96 -1.91 -10.90
N GLY A 140 -4.25 -2.15 -10.62
CA GLY A 140 -5.03 -3.19 -11.28
C GLY A 140 -5.05 -3.06 -12.80
N GLY A 141 -5.01 -4.22 -13.46
CA GLY A 141 -4.94 -4.34 -14.92
C GLY A 141 -3.53 -4.28 -15.51
N ARG A 142 -2.49 -3.90 -14.72
CA ARG A 142 -1.09 -3.90 -15.17
C ARG A 142 -0.23 -4.97 -14.52
N PHE A 143 -0.43 -5.18 -13.22
CA PHE A 143 0.31 -6.13 -12.41
C PHE A 143 -0.62 -6.82 -11.43
N GLY A 144 -0.28 -8.05 -11.06
CA GLY A 144 -0.71 -8.60 -9.77
C GLY A 144 0.02 -7.86 -8.64
N TYR A 145 -0.61 -7.69 -7.48
CA TYR A 145 0.02 -6.94 -6.38
C TYR A 145 -0.21 -7.55 -5.00
N ARG A 146 0.79 -7.40 -4.13
CA ARG A 146 0.71 -7.67 -2.70
C ARG A 146 1.19 -6.44 -1.94
N LEU A 147 0.31 -5.82 -1.17
CA LEU A 147 0.67 -4.73 -0.27
C LEU A 147 0.70 -5.28 1.16
N ILE A 148 1.83 -5.13 1.84
CA ILE A 148 2.06 -5.58 3.21
C ILE A 148 2.40 -4.35 4.05
N VAL A 149 1.70 -4.17 5.16
CA VAL A 149 1.95 -3.09 6.13
C VAL A 149 2.31 -3.76 7.43
N ARG A 150 3.52 -3.54 7.95
CA ARG A 150 4.03 -4.21 9.14
C ARG A 150 4.74 -3.25 10.07
N THR A 151 4.49 -3.34 11.37
CA THR A 151 5.31 -2.65 12.38
C THR A 151 6.55 -3.46 12.70
N LEU A 152 7.63 -2.78 13.08
CA LEU A 152 8.75 -3.46 13.72
C LEU A 152 8.24 -4.25 14.95
N PRO A 153 8.71 -5.50 15.14
CA PRO A 153 8.28 -6.30 16.27
C PRO A 153 8.78 -5.66 17.56
N LEU A 154 7.85 -5.44 18.49
CA LEU A 154 8.13 -5.05 19.85
C LEU A 154 8.49 -6.32 20.63
N ASP A 155 9.73 -6.37 21.11
CA ASP A 155 10.19 -7.47 21.96
C ASP A 155 9.84 -7.18 23.42
N LEU A 156 8.99 -8.01 24.01
CA LEU A 156 8.53 -7.92 25.39
C LEU A 156 9.14 -9.05 26.25
N GLY A 157 10.31 -9.56 25.84
CA GLY A 157 11.04 -10.64 26.51
C GLY A 157 10.64 -12.01 25.98
N PHE A 158 9.56 -12.59 26.50
CA PHE A 158 9.08 -13.93 26.10
C PHE A 158 8.06 -13.88 24.96
N VAL A 159 7.58 -12.67 24.63
CA VAL A 159 6.52 -12.41 23.68
C VAL A 159 6.97 -11.31 22.72
N ARG A 160 6.77 -11.51 21.43
CA ARG A 160 6.93 -10.49 20.39
C ARG A 160 5.57 -10.06 19.89
N VAL A 161 5.40 -8.75 19.75
CA VAL A 161 4.16 -8.15 19.29
C VAL A 161 4.43 -7.36 18.03
N HIS A 162 3.66 -7.61 16.98
CA HIS A 162 3.70 -6.78 15.78
C HIS A 162 2.29 -6.61 15.22
N PHE A 163 2.10 -5.56 14.45
CA PHE A 163 0.88 -5.31 13.71
C PHE A 163 1.17 -5.56 12.25
N GLU A 164 0.31 -6.31 11.56
CA GLU A 164 0.51 -6.65 10.15
C GLU A 164 -0.83 -6.66 9.42
N SER A 165 -0.92 -5.97 8.28
CA SER A 165 -2.02 -6.16 7.33
C SER A 165 -1.50 -6.46 5.94
N GLU A 166 -2.27 -7.26 5.21
CA GLU A 166 -1.98 -7.65 3.85
C GLU A 166 -3.20 -7.43 2.94
N ILE A 167 -3.00 -6.78 1.80
CA ILE A 167 -3.97 -6.70 0.72
C ILE A 167 -3.32 -7.28 -0.54
N LYS A 168 -3.89 -8.35 -1.08
CA LYS A 168 -3.40 -9.01 -2.29
C LYS A 168 -4.46 -9.05 -3.39
N ASN A 169 -4.02 -8.88 -4.63
CA ASN A 169 -4.81 -9.11 -5.83
C ASN A 169 -3.92 -9.70 -6.93
N PHE A 170 -3.78 -11.01 -6.91
CA PHE A 170 -3.10 -11.82 -7.91
C PHE A 170 -3.47 -13.29 -7.71
N ASP A 171 -3.44 -14.10 -8.76
CA ASP A 171 -3.77 -15.52 -8.68
C ASP A 171 -2.53 -16.32 -8.27
N GLU A 172 -2.67 -17.28 -7.36
CA GLU A 172 -1.57 -18.13 -6.86
C GLU A 172 -0.99 -19.11 -7.92
N GLY A 173 -1.34 -18.92 -9.19
CA GLY A 173 -0.82 -19.67 -10.33
C GLY A 173 0.63 -19.32 -10.69
N ALA A 174 1.02 -19.55 -11.94
CA ALA A 174 2.41 -19.40 -12.43
C ALA A 174 2.89 -17.94 -12.58
N GLN A 175 2.58 -17.09 -11.60
CA GLN A 175 2.99 -15.70 -11.55
C GLN A 175 4.33 -15.56 -10.83
N ARG A 176 5.23 -14.76 -11.40
CA ARG A 176 6.55 -14.49 -10.85
C ARG A 176 6.56 -13.09 -10.23
N LYS A 177 7.09 -12.98 -9.01
CA LYS A 177 7.40 -11.69 -8.39
C LYS A 177 8.40 -10.92 -9.27
N LEU A 178 8.02 -9.71 -9.67
CA LEU A 178 8.82 -8.82 -10.50
C LEU A 178 9.70 -7.89 -9.66
N CYS A 179 9.14 -7.29 -8.61
CA CYS A 179 9.85 -6.40 -7.71
C CYS A 179 9.23 -6.37 -6.30
N SER A 180 9.94 -5.71 -5.38
CA SER A 180 9.53 -5.46 -3.99
C SER A 180 10.09 -4.09 -3.61
N GLU A 181 9.22 -3.14 -3.32
CA GLU A 181 9.63 -1.81 -2.86
C GLU A 181 9.02 -1.54 -1.49
N THR A 182 9.78 -0.89 -0.62
CA THR A 182 9.36 -0.61 0.76
C THR A 182 9.59 0.86 1.09
N ILE A 183 8.61 1.47 1.73
CA ILE A 183 8.74 2.79 2.36
C ILE A 183 8.54 2.64 3.86
N VAL A 184 9.17 3.53 4.63
CA VAL A 184 9.00 3.61 6.08
C VAL A 184 8.14 4.81 6.40
N ALA A 185 7.11 4.60 7.20
CA ALA A 185 6.24 5.64 7.74
C ALA A 185 6.29 5.63 9.26
N THR A 186 5.99 6.78 9.87
CA THR A 186 5.78 6.87 11.31
C THR A 186 4.35 6.45 11.66
N LEU A 187 4.19 5.86 12.83
CA LEU A 187 2.90 5.38 13.30
C LEU A 187 2.03 6.57 13.73
N PRO A 188 0.84 6.79 13.15
CA PRO A 188 0.02 7.98 13.40
C PRO A 188 -0.87 7.82 14.65
N ILE A 189 -0.34 7.21 15.72
CA ILE A 189 -1.06 6.98 16.97
C ILE A 189 -0.23 7.53 18.14
N SER A 190 -0.87 7.97 19.22
CA SER A 190 -0.14 8.32 20.44
C SER A 190 0.40 7.06 21.12
N GLN A 191 1.56 7.18 21.75
CA GLN A 191 2.16 6.10 22.55
C GLN A 191 1.16 5.57 23.60
N GLU A 192 0.37 6.46 24.22
CA GLU A 192 -0.65 6.10 25.20
C GLU A 192 -1.74 5.18 24.62
N GLU A 193 -2.26 5.50 23.43
CA GLU A 193 -3.28 4.67 22.77
C GLU A 193 -2.71 3.32 22.33
N LEU A 194 -1.46 3.30 21.85
CA LEU A 194 -0.74 2.08 21.52
C LEU A 194 -0.54 1.17 22.74
N THR A 195 -0.05 1.74 23.85
CA THR A 195 0.13 1.02 25.12
C THR A 195 -1.20 0.45 25.60
N GLN A 196 -2.29 1.24 25.55
CA GLN A 196 -3.62 0.75 25.93
C GLN A 196 -4.09 -0.43 25.07
N ARG A 197 -3.82 -0.43 23.76
CA ARG A 197 -4.18 -1.54 22.87
C ARG A 197 -3.42 -2.81 23.19
N ILE A 198 -2.12 -2.71 23.49
CA ILE A 198 -1.29 -3.86 23.85
C ILE A 198 -1.65 -4.36 25.26
N GLN A 199 -1.85 -3.45 26.22
CA GLN A 199 -2.27 -3.75 27.59
C GLN A 199 -3.60 -4.50 27.64
N LYS A 200 -4.58 -4.10 26.83
CA LYS A 200 -5.88 -4.80 26.73
C LYS A 200 -5.75 -6.27 26.36
N VAL A 201 -4.63 -6.68 25.74
CA VAL A 201 -4.44 -8.05 25.27
C VAL A 201 -3.44 -8.82 26.14
N LEU A 202 -2.43 -8.15 26.70
CA LEU A 202 -1.34 -8.81 27.45
C LEU A 202 -1.40 -8.58 28.98
N ASP A 203 -2.33 -7.76 29.50
CA ASP A 203 -2.45 -7.43 30.93
C ASP A 203 -1.13 -6.96 31.60
N THR A 204 -0.18 -6.43 30.81
CA THR A 204 1.15 -6.01 31.26
C THR A 204 1.38 -4.52 31.09
N THR A 205 1.87 -3.85 32.14
CA THR A 205 2.40 -2.47 32.06
C THR A 205 3.71 -2.45 31.28
N LEU A 206 3.72 -1.78 30.12
CA LEU A 206 4.85 -1.69 29.22
C LEU A 206 5.24 -0.23 29.01
N GLU A 207 6.53 0.06 29.12
CA GLU A 207 7.13 1.29 28.57
C GLU A 207 7.53 0.99 27.13
N LEU A 208 6.81 1.57 26.17
CA LEU A 208 7.09 1.41 24.74
C LEU A 208 8.08 2.48 24.29
N GLU A 209 8.97 2.16 23.34
CA GLU A 209 9.79 3.18 22.70
C GLU A 209 8.92 4.16 21.87
N PRO A 210 9.30 5.45 21.82
CA PRO A 210 8.44 6.51 21.29
C PRO A 210 8.26 6.47 19.76
N ASP A 211 9.12 5.79 19.00
CA ASP A 211 9.12 5.82 17.54
C ASP A 211 9.00 4.42 16.95
N ILE A 212 7.77 3.88 16.92
CA ILE A 212 7.52 2.64 16.17
C ILE A 212 7.44 2.97 14.69
N ALA A 213 8.41 2.46 13.93
CA ALA A 213 8.39 2.52 12.48
C ALA A 213 7.39 1.50 11.90
N VAL A 214 6.68 1.92 10.85
CA VAL A 214 5.83 1.06 10.03
C VAL A 214 6.46 0.92 8.66
N GLU A 215 6.70 -0.32 8.24
CA GLU A 215 7.14 -0.66 6.91
C GLU A 215 5.92 -0.93 6.02
N ILE A 216 5.82 -0.22 4.91
CA ILE A 216 4.79 -0.44 3.89
C ILE A 216 5.51 -0.96 2.65
N THR A 217 5.31 -2.24 2.36
CA THR A 217 5.95 -2.96 1.25
C THR A 217 4.92 -3.23 0.15
N LEU A 218 5.24 -2.85 -1.08
CA LEU A 218 4.49 -3.19 -2.28
C LEU A 218 5.30 -4.17 -3.13
N GLU A 219 4.74 -5.36 -3.32
CA GLU A 219 5.25 -6.35 -4.26
C GLU A 219 4.39 -6.34 -5.52
N LEU A 220 5.06 -6.34 -6.68
CA LEU A 220 4.38 -6.50 -7.96
C LEU A 220 4.73 -7.86 -8.57
N TRP A 221 3.72 -8.47 -9.16
CA TRP A 221 3.74 -9.82 -9.73
C TRP A 221 3.33 -9.74 -11.20
N SER A 222 3.91 -10.61 -12.02
CA SER A 222 3.51 -10.74 -13.42
C SER A 222 2.05 -11.17 -13.49
N SER A 223 1.22 -10.40 -14.17
CA SER A 223 -0.19 -10.73 -14.45
C SER A 223 -0.31 -11.98 -15.33
#